data_AF-A0A3B8RNB4-F1
#
_entry.id   AF-A0A3B8RNB4-F1
#
_cell.length_a   1.000
_cell.length_b   1.000
_cell.length_c   1.000
_cell.angle_alpha   90.00
_cell.angle_beta   90.00
_cell.angle_gamma   90.00
#
_symmetry.space_group_name_H-M   'P 1'
#
loop_
_entity.id
_entity.type
_entity.pdbx_description
1 polymer ?
#
loop_
_entity_poly.entity_id
_entity_poly.type
_entity_poly.pdbx_seq_one_letter_code
_entity_poly.pdbx_strand_id
1 'polypeptide(L)'
;MPAYKVDWSDYNKHKAAGGSFKDYSKKEYMPFGEDAIMNHLSGKETVGIYPLLEDNTSHFIAADFDNENWKDSILKLHQNCSKFEIPSYIERSRSGNGGPLWVFF
;
A
#
# COMPACT_ATOMS: atom_id res chain seq x y z
N MET A 1 -0.78 -7.51 -5.93
CA MET A 1 -1.92 -8.35 -6.36
C MET A 1 -2.94 -8.31 -5.22
N PRO A 2 -4.24 -8.12 -5.49
CA PRO A 2 -5.24 -8.13 -4.43
C PRO A 2 -5.17 -9.44 -3.63
N ALA A 3 -5.46 -9.37 -2.33
CA ALA A 3 -5.58 -10.57 -1.49
C ALA A 3 -6.95 -11.21 -1.74
N TYR A 4 -6.98 -12.53 -1.90
CA TYR A 4 -8.19 -13.29 -2.14
C TYR A 4 -8.35 -14.42 -1.13
N LYS A 5 -9.60 -14.65 -0.71
CA LYS A 5 -10.01 -15.89 -0.07
C LYS A 5 -10.22 -16.94 -1.16
N VAL A 6 -9.49 -18.05 -1.05
CA VAL A 6 -9.44 -19.12 -2.06
C VAL A 6 -9.50 -20.47 -1.38
N ASP A 7 -10.40 -21.35 -1.81
CA ASP A 7 -10.28 -22.78 -1.55
C ASP A 7 -9.18 -23.35 -2.47
N TRP A 8 -8.01 -23.60 -1.89
CA TRP A 8 -6.86 -24.11 -2.64
C TRP A 8 -7.08 -25.51 -3.22
N SER A 9 -7.94 -26.33 -2.61
CA SER A 9 -8.27 -27.67 -3.12
C SER A 9 -9.11 -27.58 -4.39
N ASP A 10 -10.13 -26.72 -4.37
CA ASP A 10 -10.97 -26.47 -5.56
C ASP A 10 -10.17 -25.79 -6.68
N TYR A 11 -9.37 -24.77 -6.35
CA TYR A 11 -8.50 -24.11 -7.31
C TYR A 11 -7.51 -25.08 -7.97
N ASN A 12 -6.93 -26.03 -7.22
CA ASN A 12 -6.02 -27.01 -7.78
C ASN A 12 -6.71 -27.95 -8.80
N LYS A 13 -7.99 -28.31 -8.59
CA LYS A 13 -8.77 -29.06 -9.57
C LYS A 13 -9.04 -28.24 -10.83
N HIS A 14 -9.43 -26.98 -10.66
CA HIS A 14 -9.63 -26.03 -11.77
C HIS A 14 -8.35 -25.87 -12.60
N LYS A 15 -7.21 -25.70 -11.93
CA LYS A 15 -5.90 -25.62 -12.58
C LYS A 15 -5.52 -26.89 -13.32
N ALA A 16 -5.80 -28.07 -12.76
CA ALA A 16 -5.55 -29.35 -13.41
C ALA A 16 -6.41 -29.57 -14.66
N ALA A 17 -7.59 -28.94 -14.72
CA ALA A 17 -8.45 -28.91 -15.91
C ALA A 17 -8.00 -27.86 -16.97
N GLY A 18 -6.86 -27.20 -16.77
CA GLY A 18 -6.30 -26.21 -17.70
C GLY A 18 -6.67 -24.75 -17.39
N GLY A 19 -7.41 -24.50 -16.30
CA GLY A 19 -7.76 -23.14 -15.86
C GLY A 19 -6.60 -22.36 -15.23
N SER A 20 -6.79 -21.05 -15.09
CA SER A 20 -5.82 -20.13 -14.49
C SER A 20 -6.41 -19.41 -13.26
N PHE A 21 -5.58 -18.72 -12.48
CA PHE A 21 -6.11 -17.89 -11.40
C PHE A 21 -6.94 -16.72 -11.91
N LYS A 22 -6.70 -16.27 -13.16
CA LYS A 22 -7.43 -15.15 -13.77
C LYS A 22 -8.89 -15.51 -14.02
N ASP A 23 -9.15 -16.69 -14.58
CA ASP A 23 -10.48 -17.20 -14.94
C ASP A 23 -11.17 -18.00 -13.82
N TYR A 24 -10.51 -18.22 -12.68
CA TYR A 24 -11.11 -18.83 -11.50
C TYR A 24 -12.15 -17.89 -10.85
N SER A 25 -13.41 -18.33 -10.80
CA SER A 25 -14.55 -17.53 -10.33
C SER A 25 -14.83 -17.62 -8.84
N LYS A 26 -14.40 -18.70 -8.16
CA LYS A 26 -14.63 -18.91 -6.72
C LYS A 26 -13.54 -18.31 -5.84
N LYS A 27 -13.19 -17.06 -6.13
CA LYS A 27 -12.27 -16.23 -5.34
C LYS A 27 -12.99 -14.97 -4.91
N GLU A 28 -12.82 -14.61 -3.64
CA GLU A 28 -13.44 -13.41 -3.06
C GLU A 28 -12.33 -12.48 -2.58
N TYR A 29 -12.47 -11.17 -2.77
CA TYR A 29 -11.52 -10.22 -2.19
C TYR A 29 -11.52 -10.36 -0.68
N MET A 30 -10.32 -10.42 -0.08
CA MET A 30 -10.22 -10.35 1.37
C MET A 30 -10.65 -8.94 1.83
N PRO A 31 -11.53 -8.84 2.83
CA PRO A 31 -11.90 -7.54 3.38
C PRO A 31 -10.69 -6.89 4.03
N PHE A 32 -10.53 -5.59 3.82
CA PHE A 32 -9.60 -4.78 4.59
C PHE A 32 -10.28 -4.36 5.90
N GLY A 33 -9.71 -4.73 7.03
CA GLY A 33 -10.27 -4.49 8.36
C GLY A 33 -9.20 -4.51 9.45
N GLU A 34 -9.62 -4.54 10.71
CA GLU A 34 -8.73 -4.44 11.87
C GLU A 34 -7.65 -5.53 11.89
N ASP A 35 -8.00 -6.77 11.56
CA ASP A 35 -7.04 -7.88 11.48
C ASP A 35 -5.94 -7.63 10.44
N ALA A 36 -6.29 -7.08 9.27
CA ALA A 36 -5.33 -6.75 8.22
C ALA A 36 -4.37 -5.64 8.68
N ILE A 37 -4.89 -4.63 9.38
CA ILE A 37 -4.10 -3.54 9.98
C ILE A 37 -3.15 -4.11 11.04
N MET A 38 -3.65 -4.93 11.96
CA MET A 38 -2.84 -5.51 13.03
C MET A 38 -1.77 -6.47 12.50
N ASN A 39 -2.10 -7.30 11.51
CA ASN A 39 -1.13 -8.18 10.85
C ASN A 39 -0.06 -7.37 10.10
N HIS A 40 -0.44 -6.25 9.50
CA HIS A 40 0.52 -5.34 8.87
C HIS A 40 1.47 -4.70 9.88
N LEU A 41 0.94 -4.09 10.93
CA LEU A 41 1.72 -3.39 11.96
C LEU A 41 2.60 -4.34 12.78
N SER A 42 2.15 -5.58 12.98
CA SER A 42 2.93 -6.64 13.65
C SER A 42 4.01 -7.27 12.76
N GLY A 43 4.05 -6.93 11.46
CA GLY A 43 5.00 -7.45 10.50
C GLY A 43 4.70 -8.88 10.00
N LYS A 44 3.54 -9.45 10.36
CA LYS A 44 3.08 -10.76 9.84
C LYS A 44 2.77 -10.69 8.34
N GLU A 45 2.24 -9.56 7.90
CA GLU A 45 1.87 -9.32 6.50
C GLU A 45 2.31 -7.93 6.05
N THR A 46 2.41 -7.69 4.74
CA THR A 46 2.63 -6.35 4.18
C THR A 46 1.41 -5.99 3.34
N VAL A 47 0.62 -5.05 3.83
CA VAL A 47 -0.57 -4.53 3.14
C VAL A 47 -0.20 -3.22 2.48
N GLY A 48 -0.70 -3.01 1.26
CA GLY A 48 -0.51 -1.78 0.52
C GLY A 48 -1.82 -1.35 -0.13
N ILE A 49 -1.91 -0.05 -0.44
CA ILE A 49 -3.06 0.55 -1.10
C ILE A 49 -2.65 1.05 -2.48
N TYR A 50 -3.59 1.01 -3.43
CA TYR A 50 -3.41 1.64 -4.72
C TYR A 50 -4.01 3.06 -4.64
N PRO A 51 -3.22 4.13 -4.86
CA PRO A 51 -3.66 5.50 -4.58
C PRO A 51 -4.66 6.07 -5.60
N LEU A 52 -4.67 5.55 -6.83
CA LEU A 52 -5.52 6.07 -7.90
C LEU A 52 -6.91 5.44 -7.86
N LEU A 53 -7.93 6.31 -7.92
CA LEU A 53 -9.33 5.93 -8.10
C LEU A 53 -9.66 5.74 -9.58
N GLU A 54 -10.83 5.17 -9.86
CA GLU A 54 -11.27 4.83 -11.22
C GLU A 54 -11.40 6.06 -12.14
N ASP A 55 -11.65 7.24 -11.58
CA ASP A 55 -11.75 8.51 -12.28
C ASP A 55 -10.40 9.24 -12.44
N ASN A 56 -9.28 8.56 -12.13
CA ASN A 56 -7.92 9.10 -12.08
C ASN A 56 -7.69 10.18 -11.01
N THR A 57 -8.55 10.28 -10.01
CA THR A 57 -8.30 11.09 -8.81
C THR A 57 -7.55 10.28 -7.73
N SER A 58 -7.15 10.95 -6.65
CA SER A 58 -6.48 10.35 -5.48
C SER A 58 -6.88 11.11 -4.22
N HIS A 59 -6.69 10.52 -3.05
CA HIS A 59 -6.85 11.20 -1.75
C HIS A 59 -5.52 11.68 -1.15
N PHE A 60 -4.40 11.26 -1.74
CA PHE A 60 -3.08 11.63 -1.25
C PHE A 60 -2.01 11.54 -2.34
N ILE A 61 -0.87 12.17 -2.06
CA ILE A 61 0.39 12.00 -2.80
C ILE A 61 1.40 11.34 -1.86
N ALA A 62 2.17 10.40 -2.40
CA ALA A 62 3.35 9.84 -1.74
C ALA A 62 4.60 10.29 -2.50
N ALA A 63 5.44 11.09 -1.86
CA ALA A 63 6.74 11.49 -2.40
C ALA A 63 7.84 10.69 -1.67
N ASP A 64 8.50 9.77 -2.38
CA ASP A 64 9.55 8.93 -1.79
C ASP A 64 10.88 9.69 -1.72
N PHE A 65 11.51 9.68 -0.55
CA PHE A 65 12.83 10.27 -0.32
C PHE A 65 13.82 9.18 0.05
N ASP A 66 14.87 9.04 -0.76
CA ASP A 66 15.94 8.08 -0.59
C ASP A 66 17.33 8.75 -0.64
N ASN A 67 18.39 7.94 -0.51
CA ASN A 67 19.79 8.34 -0.66
C ASN A 67 20.34 9.31 0.42
N GLU A 68 21.49 9.90 0.13
CA GLU A 68 22.14 10.87 1.01
C GLU A 68 21.24 12.10 1.23
N ASN A 69 21.21 12.61 2.46
CA ASN A 69 20.43 13.79 2.84
C ASN A 69 18.91 13.66 2.69
N TRP A 70 18.36 12.45 2.59
CA TRP A 70 16.91 12.22 2.54
C TRP A 70 16.17 12.90 3.71
N LYS A 71 16.75 12.84 4.92
CA LYS A 71 16.20 13.44 6.15
C LYS A 71 16.06 14.95 6.07
N ASP A 72 17.08 15.62 5.55
CA ASP A 72 17.06 17.09 5.44
C ASP A 72 16.08 17.52 4.34
N SER A 73 16.04 16.77 3.24
CA SER A 73 15.16 17.06 2.10
C SER A 73 13.70 16.87 2.45
N ILE A 74 13.35 15.74 3.07
CA ILE A 74 11.98 15.43 3.49
C ILE A 74 11.50 16.41 4.58
N LEU A 75 12.37 16.79 5.52
CA LEU A 75 12.02 17.75 6.56
C LEU A 75 11.78 19.15 5.98
N LYS A 76 12.61 19.60 5.03
CA LYS A 76 12.41 20.88 4.33
C LYS A 76 11.07 20.91 3.58
N LEU A 77 10.72 19.82 2.88
CA LEU A 77 9.44 19.75 2.19
C LEU A 77 8.27 19.77 3.18
N HIS A 78 8.32 18.95 4.22
CA HIS A 78 7.30 18.92 5.27
C HIS A 78 7.11 20.29 5.93
N GLN A 79 8.20 20.99 6.27
CA GLN A 79 8.14 22.36 6.81
C GLN A 79 7.49 23.35 5.84
N ASN A 80 7.74 23.23 4.54
CA ASN A 80 7.07 24.06 3.55
C ASN A 80 5.59 23.72 3.45
N CYS A 81 5.21 22.43 3.44
CA CYS A 81 3.81 22.02 3.52
C CYS A 81 3.11 22.65 4.74
N SER A 82 3.73 22.58 5.93
CA SER A 82 3.19 23.20 7.14
C SER A 82 3.02 24.73 7.04
N LYS A 83 3.96 25.44 6.39
CA LYS A 83 3.84 26.90 6.17
C LYS A 83 2.65 27.27 5.28
N PHE A 84 2.29 26.40 4.34
CA PHE A 84 1.15 26.59 3.44
C PHE A 84 -0.10 25.87 3.92
N GLU A 85 -0.12 25.40 5.17
CA GLU A 85 -1.25 24.67 5.76
C GLU A 85 -1.66 23.40 4.99
N ILE A 86 -0.70 22.77 4.31
CA ILE A 86 -0.89 21.52 3.56
C ILE A 86 -0.65 20.34 4.52
N PRO A 87 -1.67 19.48 4.78
CA PRO A 87 -1.52 18.32 5.64
C PRO A 87 -0.48 17.35 5.07
N SER A 88 0.57 17.05 5.84
CA SER A 88 1.59 16.09 5.44
C SER A 88 2.15 15.30 6.63
N TYR A 89 2.60 14.08 6.37
CA TYR A 89 3.13 13.16 7.38
C TYR A 89 4.37 12.45 6.86
N ILE A 90 5.42 12.37 7.68
CA ILE A 90 6.67 11.67 7.35
C ILE A 90 6.58 10.24 7.89
N GLU A 91 6.76 9.25 7.02
CA GLU A 91 6.96 7.86 7.42
C GLU A 91 8.41 7.45 7.15
N ARG A 92 9.05 6.81 8.12
CA ARG A 92 10.39 6.24 7.93
C ARG A 92 10.27 4.84 7.33
N SER A 93 11.00 4.58 6.25
CA SER A 93 11.02 3.25 5.62
C SER A 93 11.60 2.18 6.55
N ARG A 94 11.26 0.91 6.27
CA ARG A 94 11.76 -0.26 7.01
C ARG A 94 13.28 -0.39 6.99
N SER A 95 13.96 0.05 5.93
CA SER A 95 15.43 0.02 5.86
C SER A 95 16.06 1.10 6.73
N GLY A 96 15.28 2.13 7.08
CA GLY A 96 15.75 3.29 7.82
C GLY A 96 16.58 4.27 7.01
N ASN A 97 16.76 4.03 5.72
CA ASN A 97 17.61 4.79 4.78
C ASN A 97 16.80 5.73 3.86
N GLY A 98 15.53 5.98 4.20
CA GLY A 98 14.62 6.79 3.42
C GLY A 98 13.23 6.77 4.02
N GLY A 99 12.27 7.27 3.26
CA GLY A 99 10.86 7.17 3.60
C GLY A 99 9.99 8.12 2.78
N PRO A 100 8.69 7.79 2.64
CA PRO A 100 7.76 8.67 1.96
C PRO A 100 7.33 9.85 2.84
N LEU A 101 7.15 11.01 2.20
CA LEU A 101 6.27 12.07 2.68
C LEU A 101 4.89 11.85 2.08
N TRP A 102 3.91 11.66 2.95
CA TRP A 102 2.49 11.61 2.59
C TRP A 102 1.91 13.02 2.61
N VAL A 103 1.13 13.38 1.60
CA VAL A 103 0.39 14.66 1.51
C VAL A 103 -1.08 14.36 1.26
N PHE A 104 -1.99 14.90 2.06
CA PHE A 104 -3.42 14.55 2.05
C PHE A 104 -4.30 15.73 1.63
N PHE A 105 -5.39 15.46 0.90
CA PHE A 105 -6.36 16.46 0.42
C PHE A 105 -7.75 15.88 0.20
#